data_AF-A0A8H7NQZ5-F1
#
_entry.id   AF-A0A8H7NQZ5-F1
#
_cell.length_a   1.000
_cell.length_b   1.000
_cell.length_c   1.000
_cell.angle_alpha   90.00
_cell.angle_beta   90.00
_cell.angle_gamma   90.00
#
_symmetry.space_group_name_H-M   'P 1'
#
loop_
_entity.id
_entity.type
_entity.pdbx_description
1 polymer ?
#
loop_
_entity_poly.entity_id
_entity_poly.type
_entity_poly.pdbx_seq_one_letter_code
_entity_poly.pdbx_strand_id
1 'polypeptide(L)'
;MYGIALQRLFKALSLGRYESSSSSSSSSLSPTTKPLEQVAIVCTAVILSIFEAIHPTTTTAYATHLAAAWRIIGLMEEDSLLGAPIIDQAAIHLQFQTLFVMVAYPTQYMTSAPEARRWNALGRSRYHQIADISTRFMIDLFDLADFFATRNGKPDYEGLIRSDPSIEERINGLWEEYNEEARSAGVRLQWILENDERCYRDAYTAFVIAYFSTARLLLAVLRMDIESNITEPCDDILGCSAFLATRNIGCACLRMFFPLTLVARFSTSPRQRGAAFRYLSGWLQDATFTGLSIVAIRSVNPYSPAKEDSLLL
;
A
#
# COMPACT_ATOMS: atom_id res chain seq x y z
N MET A 1 -27.20 -2.38 -5.40
CA MET A 1 -26.18 -2.87 -4.45
C MET A 1 -24.79 -2.26 -4.67
N TYR A 2 -24.36 -1.99 -5.92
CA TYR A 2 -23.04 -1.40 -6.23
C TYR A 2 -22.82 0.05 -5.73
N GLY A 3 -23.87 0.87 -5.56
CA GLY A 3 -23.74 2.27 -5.16
C GLY A 3 -23.24 2.52 -3.73
N ILE A 4 -23.51 1.60 -2.79
CA ILE A 4 -23.08 1.73 -1.39
C ILE A 4 -21.60 1.34 -1.25
N ALA A 5 -21.15 0.33 -2.00
CA ALA A 5 -19.73 -0.06 -2.07
C ALA A 5 -18.88 1.05 -2.69
N LEU A 6 -19.36 1.69 -3.76
CA LEU A 6 -18.70 2.83 -4.41
C LEU A 6 -18.61 4.04 -3.46
N GLN A 7 -19.69 4.40 -2.76
CA GLN A 7 -19.67 5.48 -1.77
C GLN A 7 -18.70 5.23 -0.60
N ARG A 8 -18.60 3.97 -0.13
CA ARG A 8 -17.65 3.58 0.92
C ARG A 8 -16.21 3.64 0.42
N LEU A 9 -15.96 3.27 -0.84
CA LEU A 9 -14.65 3.38 -1.48
C LEU A 9 -14.23 4.86 -1.64
N PHE A 10 -15.10 5.73 -2.16
CA PHE A 10 -14.82 7.17 -2.26
C PHE A 10 -14.51 7.81 -0.89
N LYS A 11 -15.25 7.43 0.16
CA LYS A 11 -14.98 7.87 1.54
C LYS A 11 -13.68 7.26 2.12
N ALA A 12 -13.24 6.12 1.59
CA ALA A 12 -12.00 5.46 1.96
C ALA A 12 -10.78 6.10 1.26
N LEU A 13 -10.93 6.71 0.08
CA LEU A 13 -9.81 7.32 -0.65
C LEU A 13 -9.32 8.66 -0.03
N SER A 14 -10.09 9.28 0.88
CA SER A 14 -9.94 10.69 1.27
C SER A 14 -9.19 10.97 2.58
N LEU A 15 -8.28 10.11 3.04
CA LEU A 15 -7.51 10.37 4.28
C LEU A 15 -6.32 11.35 4.14
N GLY A 16 -6.16 11.99 2.98
CA GLY A 16 -5.23 13.11 2.81
C GLY A 16 -5.89 14.43 3.21
N ARG A 17 -5.30 15.17 4.14
CA ARG A 17 -5.77 16.48 4.60
C ARG A 17 -6.10 17.41 3.43
N TYR A 18 -7.32 17.94 3.42
CA TYR A 18 -7.73 19.06 2.58
C TYR A 18 -7.72 20.31 3.48
N GLU A 19 -6.71 21.16 3.35
CA GLU A 19 -6.85 22.58 3.75
C GLU A 19 -7.10 23.38 2.47
N SER A 20 -8.35 23.80 2.30
CA SER A 20 -8.75 24.69 1.21
C SER A 20 -8.28 26.11 1.50
N SER A 21 -7.22 26.57 0.84
CA SER A 21 -6.95 28.00 0.72
C SER A 21 -7.77 28.56 -0.44
N SER A 22 -8.92 29.14 -0.11
CA SER A 22 -9.69 29.95 -1.03
C SER A 22 -9.05 31.33 -1.15
N SER A 23 -8.53 31.68 -2.33
CA SER A 23 -8.42 33.08 -2.72
C SER A 23 -8.93 33.24 -4.16
N SER A 24 -10.00 34.00 -4.26
CA SER A 24 -10.68 34.40 -5.48
C SER A 24 -9.87 35.46 -6.23
N SER A 25 -9.67 35.27 -7.53
CA SER A 25 -9.55 36.38 -8.47
C SER A 25 -10.14 35.99 -9.83
N SER A 26 -11.09 36.82 -10.26
CA SER A 26 -11.82 36.71 -11.51
C SER A 26 -10.96 37.15 -12.70
N SER A 27 -10.86 36.31 -13.73
CA SER A 27 -10.69 36.79 -15.10
C SER A 27 -11.32 35.82 -16.09
N SER A 28 -12.09 36.40 -17.01
CA SER A 28 -12.89 35.74 -18.03
C SER A 28 -12.03 35.17 -19.15
N LEU A 29 -12.05 33.85 -19.31
CA LEU A 29 -11.80 33.12 -20.55
C LEU A 29 -12.55 31.79 -20.44
N SER A 30 -13.35 31.44 -21.45
CA SER A 30 -14.10 30.18 -21.48
C SER A 30 -13.13 28.99 -21.35
N PRO A 31 -13.22 28.16 -20.30
CA PRO A 31 -12.38 26.97 -20.21
C PRO A 31 -12.99 25.89 -21.09
N THR A 32 -12.20 25.39 -22.03
CA THR A 32 -12.43 24.11 -22.69
C THR A 32 -12.74 23.05 -21.63
N THR A 33 -13.95 22.49 -21.64
CA THR A 33 -14.44 21.51 -20.64
C THR A 33 -13.77 20.13 -20.74
N LYS A 34 -12.92 19.90 -21.76
CA LYS A 34 -12.30 18.62 -22.10
C LYS A 34 -11.31 18.05 -21.06
N PRO A 35 -10.47 18.83 -20.36
CA PRO A 35 -9.50 18.28 -19.40
C PRO A 35 -10.17 17.62 -18.19
N LEU A 36 -11.28 18.18 -17.70
CA LEU A 36 -12.00 17.64 -16.54
C LEU A 36 -12.72 16.33 -16.89
N GLU A 37 -13.29 16.23 -18.09
CA GLU A 37 -13.93 15.02 -18.60
C GLU A 37 -12.91 13.88 -18.79
N GLN A 38 -11.74 14.18 -19.35
CA GLN A 38 -10.64 13.22 -19.50
C GLN A 38 -10.13 12.73 -18.15
N VAL A 39 -9.89 13.62 -17.19
CA VAL A 39 -9.51 13.25 -15.82
C VAL A 39 -10.57 12.36 -15.17
N ALA A 40 -11.87 12.67 -15.33
CA ALA A 40 -12.94 11.86 -14.78
C ALA A 40 -13.01 10.45 -15.40
N ILE A 41 -12.84 10.33 -16.72
CA ILE A 41 -12.82 9.03 -17.43
C ILE A 41 -11.65 8.18 -16.91
N VAL A 42 -10.47 8.78 -16.78
CA VAL A 42 -9.24 8.11 -16.34
C VAL A 42 -9.36 7.64 -14.90
N CYS A 43 -9.77 8.52 -13.98
CA CYS A 43 -10.00 8.14 -12.59
C CYS A 43 -11.05 7.05 -12.47
N THR A 44 -12.12 7.11 -13.29
CA THR A 44 -13.13 6.05 -13.34
C THR A 44 -12.52 4.73 -13.79
N ALA A 45 -11.74 4.71 -14.87
CA ALA A 45 -11.09 3.51 -15.38
C ALA A 45 -10.08 2.91 -14.39
N VAL A 46 -9.32 3.75 -13.68
CA VAL A 46 -8.40 3.31 -12.63
C VAL A 46 -9.18 2.74 -11.44
N ILE A 47 -10.23 3.41 -10.97
CA ILE A 47 -11.06 2.94 -9.85
C ILE A 47 -11.73 1.60 -10.21
N LEU A 48 -12.28 1.46 -11.42
CA LEU A 48 -12.85 0.20 -11.88
C LEU A 48 -11.79 -0.90 -11.96
N SER A 49 -10.59 -0.59 -12.45
CA SER A 49 -9.48 -1.56 -12.46
C SER A 49 -9.09 -1.99 -11.05
N ILE A 50 -9.03 -1.06 -10.09
CA ILE A 50 -8.79 -1.39 -8.67
C ILE A 50 -9.94 -2.22 -8.09
N PHE A 51 -11.18 -1.92 -8.44
CA PHE A 51 -12.35 -2.66 -7.96
C PHE A 51 -12.34 -4.12 -8.45
N GLU A 52 -12.10 -4.33 -9.74
CA GLU A 52 -11.91 -5.67 -10.31
C GLU A 52 -10.72 -6.39 -9.67
N ALA A 53 -9.68 -5.65 -9.31
CA ALA A 53 -8.57 -6.20 -8.55
C ALA A 53 -9.00 -6.59 -7.11
N ILE A 54 -9.86 -5.83 -6.44
CA ILE A 54 -10.32 -6.18 -5.08
C ILE A 54 -11.23 -7.44 -5.06
N HIS A 55 -11.87 -7.75 -6.19
CA HIS A 55 -12.64 -8.98 -6.44
C HIS A 55 -12.02 -9.87 -7.52
N PRO A 56 -10.73 -10.22 -7.44
CA PRO A 56 -10.12 -10.95 -8.53
C PRO A 56 -10.60 -12.41 -8.48
N THR A 57 -11.00 -12.93 -9.62
CA THR A 57 -11.33 -14.36 -9.78
C THR A 57 -10.08 -15.24 -9.65
N THR A 58 -8.90 -14.68 -9.94
CA THR A 58 -7.60 -15.36 -9.84
C THR A 58 -6.49 -14.38 -9.45
N THR A 59 -5.36 -14.88 -8.94
CA THR A 59 -4.18 -14.04 -8.64
C THR A 59 -3.60 -13.37 -9.89
N THR A 60 -3.69 -14.03 -11.04
CA THR A 60 -3.32 -13.46 -12.34
C THR A 60 -4.21 -12.29 -12.71
N ALA A 61 -5.54 -12.43 -12.57
CA ALA A 61 -6.48 -11.34 -12.83
C ALA A 61 -6.16 -10.11 -11.97
N TYR A 62 -5.85 -10.31 -10.68
CA TYR A 62 -5.44 -9.23 -9.79
C TYR A 62 -4.26 -8.42 -10.35
N ALA A 63 -3.17 -9.10 -10.69
CA ALA A 63 -1.98 -8.46 -11.24
C ALA A 63 -2.24 -7.80 -12.59
N THR A 64 -3.04 -8.43 -13.47
CA THR A 64 -3.40 -7.86 -14.77
C THR A 64 -4.20 -6.57 -14.63
N HIS A 65 -5.17 -6.49 -13.72
CA HIS A 65 -5.95 -5.27 -13.51
C HIS A 65 -5.09 -4.14 -12.90
N LEU A 66 -4.16 -4.46 -12.01
CA LEU A 66 -3.19 -3.46 -11.52
C LEU A 66 -2.24 -2.98 -12.61
N ALA A 67 -1.76 -3.87 -13.48
CA ALA A 67 -0.93 -3.51 -14.64
C ALA A 67 -1.69 -2.58 -15.59
N ALA A 68 -2.96 -2.89 -15.88
CA ALA A 68 -3.82 -2.05 -16.71
C ALA A 68 -4.01 -0.66 -16.08
N ALA A 69 -4.24 -0.59 -14.77
CA ALA A 69 -4.37 0.69 -14.06
C ALA A 69 -3.09 1.54 -14.17
N TRP A 70 -1.92 0.93 -14.00
CA TRP A 70 -0.64 1.64 -14.20
C TRP A 70 -0.44 2.15 -15.61
N ARG A 71 -0.83 1.37 -16.63
CA ARG A 71 -0.78 1.81 -18.03
C ARG A 71 -1.71 2.99 -18.28
N ILE A 72 -2.92 2.96 -17.73
CA ILE A 72 -3.88 4.07 -17.86
C ILE A 72 -3.32 5.35 -17.26
N ILE A 73 -2.68 5.27 -16.08
CA ILE A 73 -2.01 6.43 -15.48
C ILE A 73 -0.82 6.88 -16.34
N GLY A 74 -0.05 5.94 -16.89
CA GLY A 74 1.10 6.25 -17.75
C GLY A 74 0.72 7.03 -19.02
N LEU A 75 -0.45 6.77 -19.61
CA LEU A 75 -0.95 7.52 -20.77
C LEU A 75 -1.20 9.01 -20.45
N MET A 76 -1.45 9.35 -19.18
CA MET A 76 -1.70 10.74 -18.76
C MET A 76 -0.44 11.59 -18.71
N GLU A 77 0.74 10.96 -18.76
CA GLU A 77 2.02 11.64 -18.87
C GLU A 77 2.17 12.34 -20.22
N GLU A 78 1.62 11.73 -21.26
CA GLU A 78 1.68 12.25 -22.63
C GLU A 78 0.70 13.42 -22.82
N ASP A 79 -0.43 13.42 -22.10
CA ASP A 79 -1.52 14.39 -22.25
C ASP A 79 -1.41 15.64 -21.35
N SER A 80 -0.29 15.87 -20.66
CA SER A 80 -0.09 17.01 -19.74
C SER A 80 -1.08 17.09 -18.55
N LEU A 81 -1.75 15.97 -18.22
CA LEU A 81 -2.66 15.87 -17.08
C LEU A 81 -1.93 15.48 -15.76
N LEU A 82 -0.63 15.17 -15.84
CA LEU A 82 0.17 14.80 -14.68
C LEU A 82 0.33 15.96 -13.69
N GLY A 83 0.06 15.70 -12.41
CA GLY A 83 0.01 16.72 -11.36
C GLY A 83 -1.41 17.19 -11.02
N ALA A 84 -2.44 16.67 -11.69
CA ALA A 84 -3.80 16.80 -11.21
C ALA A 84 -3.94 16.04 -9.86
N PRO A 85 -4.40 16.69 -8.77
CA PRO A 85 -4.41 16.08 -7.43
C PRO A 85 -5.11 14.73 -7.34
N ILE A 86 -6.16 14.52 -8.15
CA ILE A 86 -6.92 13.26 -8.16
C ILE A 86 -6.16 12.12 -8.85
N ILE A 87 -5.31 12.41 -9.83
CA ILE A 87 -4.44 11.42 -10.49
C ILE A 87 -3.35 11.00 -9.52
N ASP A 88 -2.74 11.97 -8.82
CA ASP A 88 -1.71 11.70 -7.82
C ASP A 88 -2.27 10.83 -6.68
N GLN A 89 -3.48 11.13 -6.21
CA GLN A 89 -4.18 10.29 -5.22
C GLN A 89 -4.43 8.88 -5.75
N ALA A 90 -4.95 8.73 -6.97
CA ALA A 90 -5.19 7.42 -7.58
C ALA A 90 -3.90 6.61 -7.69
N ALA A 91 -2.79 7.26 -8.07
CA ALA A 91 -1.49 6.62 -8.17
C ALA A 91 -0.94 6.17 -6.81
N ILE A 92 -1.10 6.97 -5.75
CA ILE A 92 -0.74 6.56 -4.38
C ILE A 92 -1.52 5.30 -3.96
N HIS A 93 -2.82 5.22 -4.26
CA HIS A 93 -3.61 4.02 -3.95
C HIS A 93 -3.14 2.81 -4.75
N LEU A 94 -2.79 2.98 -6.02
CA LEU A 94 -2.17 1.90 -6.83
C LEU A 94 -0.82 1.47 -6.28
N GLN A 95 0.02 2.39 -5.77
CA GLN A 95 1.28 2.02 -5.13
C GLN A 95 1.06 1.09 -3.95
N PHE A 96 0.10 1.38 -3.05
CA PHE A 96 -0.21 0.48 -1.94
C PHE A 96 -0.62 -0.92 -2.39
N GLN A 97 -1.44 -1.03 -3.44
CA GLN A 97 -1.83 -2.33 -3.98
C GLN A 97 -0.67 -3.04 -4.68
N THR A 98 0.23 -2.28 -5.30
CA THR A 98 1.44 -2.81 -5.95
C THR A 98 2.42 -3.39 -4.92
N LEU A 99 2.62 -2.71 -3.78
CA LEU A 99 3.42 -3.23 -2.67
C LEU A 99 2.93 -4.60 -2.20
N PHE A 100 1.61 -4.78 -2.13
CA PHE A 100 1.02 -6.08 -1.77
C PHE A 100 1.38 -7.17 -2.80
N VAL A 101 1.24 -6.90 -4.11
CA VAL A 101 1.59 -7.88 -5.16
C VAL A 101 3.08 -8.22 -5.14
N MET A 102 3.95 -7.23 -4.96
CA MET A 102 5.41 -7.41 -4.91
C MET A 102 5.82 -8.48 -3.89
N VAL A 103 5.11 -8.58 -2.76
CA VAL A 103 5.36 -9.59 -1.74
C VAL A 103 4.57 -10.88 -1.97
N ALA A 104 3.29 -10.76 -2.30
CA ALA A 104 2.41 -11.92 -2.42
C ALA A 104 2.77 -12.78 -3.64
N TYR A 105 3.04 -12.13 -4.77
CA TYR A 105 3.18 -12.72 -6.11
C TYR A 105 4.25 -11.99 -6.94
N PRO A 106 5.53 -12.08 -6.54
CA PRO A 106 6.61 -11.31 -7.14
C PRO A 106 6.77 -11.56 -8.65
N THR A 107 6.62 -12.79 -9.12
CA THR A 107 6.69 -13.14 -10.55
C THR A 107 5.61 -12.44 -11.37
N GLN A 108 4.38 -12.36 -10.84
CA GLN A 108 3.27 -11.67 -11.49
C GLN A 108 3.51 -10.16 -11.53
N TYR A 109 4.04 -9.56 -10.46
CA TYR A 109 4.44 -8.15 -10.44
C TYR A 109 5.48 -7.83 -11.53
N MET A 110 6.42 -8.73 -11.82
CA MET A 110 7.43 -8.48 -12.86
C MET A 110 6.84 -8.18 -14.24
N THR A 111 5.61 -8.63 -14.53
CA THR A 111 4.92 -8.32 -15.79
C THR A 111 4.46 -6.86 -15.91
N SER A 112 4.32 -6.15 -14.79
CA SER A 112 3.88 -4.75 -14.70
C SER A 112 4.95 -3.82 -14.09
N ALA A 113 6.12 -4.35 -13.77
CA ALA A 113 7.21 -3.61 -13.14
C ALA A 113 7.69 -2.40 -13.96
N PRO A 114 7.79 -2.44 -15.31
CA PRO A 114 8.26 -1.28 -16.08
C PRO A 114 7.43 -0.02 -15.83
N GLU A 115 6.10 -0.13 -15.88
CA GLU A 115 5.18 0.99 -15.68
C GLU A 115 5.21 1.51 -14.24
N ALA A 116 5.20 0.60 -13.25
CA ALA A 116 5.23 0.97 -11.84
C ALA A 116 6.56 1.65 -11.45
N ARG A 117 7.71 1.16 -11.97
CA ARG A 117 9.04 1.77 -11.76
C ARG A 117 9.14 3.15 -12.39
N ARG A 118 8.62 3.33 -13.60
CA ARG A 118 8.57 4.63 -14.27
C ARG A 118 7.84 5.65 -13.39
N TRP A 119 6.68 5.26 -12.85
CA TRP A 119 5.94 6.13 -11.94
C TRP A 119 6.70 6.46 -10.66
N ASN A 120 7.34 5.46 -10.03
CA ASN A 120 8.11 5.71 -8.82
C ASN A 120 9.28 6.69 -9.08
N ALA A 121 9.95 6.57 -10.23
CA ALA A 121 11.01 7.48 -10.65
C ALA A 121 10.51 8.91 -10.87
N LEU A 122 9.34 9.08 -11.51
CA LEU A 122 8.68 10.38 -11.64
C LEU A 122 8.28 10.97 -10.29
N GLY A 123 7.76 10.14 -9.40
CA GLY A 123 7.44 10.55 -8.04
C GLY A 123 8.67 11.06 -7.30
N ARG A 124 9.79 10.35 -7.42
CA ARG A 124 11.08 10.78 -6.84
C ARG A 124 11.54 12.13 -7.41
N SER A 125 11.45 12.37 -8.71
CA SER A 125 11.89 13.65 -9.29
C SER A 125 10.99 14.82 -8.92
N ARG A 126 9.68 14.60 -8.78
CA ARG A 126 8.69 15.65 -8.49
C ARG A 126 8.54 15.98 -7.02
N TYR A 127 8.54 14.95 -6.17
CA TYR A 127 8.04 15.06 -4.80
C TYR A 127 9.14 15.00 -3.74
N HIS A 128 10.37 14.61 -4.09
CA HIS A 128 11.40 14.33 -3.09
C HIS A 128 11.74 15.54 -2.20
N GLN A 129 11.58 16.77 -2.67
CA GLN A 129 11.87 17.98 -1.90
C GLN A 129 10.63 18.70 -1.32
N ILE A 130 9.43 18.41 -1.83
CA ILE A 130 8.23 19.21 -1.53
C ILE A 130 7.10 18.41 -0.90
N ALA A 131 7.17 17.08 -0.91
CA ALA A 131 6.12 16.24 -0.37
C ALA A 131 6.34 15.91 1.10
N ASP A 132 5.23 15.54 1.75
CA ASP A 132 5.24 15.10 3.13
C ASP A 132 6.08 13.83 3.35
N ILE A 133 6.39 13.56 4.62
CA ILE A 133 7.15 12.37 5.05
C ILE A 133 6.54 11.09 4.48
N SER A 134 5.20 10.96 4.49
CA SER A 134 4.50 9.76 4.04
C SER A 134 4.73 9.46 2.56
N THR A 135 4.68 10.49 1.72
CA THR A 135 4.89 10.36 0.27
C THR A 135 6.34 10.01 -0.03
N ARG A 136 7.30 10.71 0.60
CA ARG A 136 8.74 10.40 0.46
C ARG A 136 9.04 8.96 0.91
N PHE A 137 8.48 8.56 2.06
CA PHE A 137 8.63 7.22 2.60
C PHE A 137 8.04 6.16 1.65
N MET A 138 6.87 6.40 1.06
CA MET A 138 6.24 5.47 0.13
C MET A 138 7.09 5.21 -1.11
N ILE A 139 7.80 6.22 -1.61
CA ILE A 139 8.73 6.09 -2.75
C ILE A 139 9.92 5.19 -2.37
N ASP A 140 10.51 5.38 -1.19
CA ASP A 140 11.64 4.56 -0.72
C ASP A 140 11.20 3.12 -0.36
N LEU A 141 10.01 2.96 0.22
CA LEU A 141 9.42 1.65 0.48
C LEU A 141 9.12 0.89 -0.81
N PHE A 142 8.67 1.59 -1.86
CA PHE A 142 8.47 0.99 -3.18
C PHE A 142 9.77 0.43 -3.72
N ASP A 143 10.88 1.17 -3.66
CA ASP A 143 12.16 0.68 -4.16
C ASP A 143 12.64 -0.54 -3.37
N LEU A 144 12.44 -0.54 -2.06
CA LEU A 144 12.73 -1.69 -1.19
C LEU A 144 11.89 -2.93 -1.58
N ALA A 145 10.61 -2.73 -1.86
CA ALA A 145 9.70 -3.81 -2.26
C ALA A 145 9.93 -4.30 -3.70
N ASP A 146 10.28 -3.40 -4.64
CA ASP A 146 10.68 -3.76 -6.01
C ASP A 146 11.96 -4.58 -6.01
N PHE A 147 12.90 -4.25 -5.13
CA PHE A 147 14.09 -5.04 -4.90
C PHE A 147 13.75 -6.45 -4.41
N PHE A 148 12.88 -6.57 -3.41
CA PHE A 148 12.36 -7.85 -2.94
C PHE A 148 11.70 -8.64 -4.07
N ALA A 149 10.83 -8.01 -4.84
CA ALA A 149 10.11 -8.68 -5.91
C ALA A 149 11.03 -9.11 -7.05
N THR A 150 12.04 -8.31 -7.38
CA THR A 150 13.04 -8.66 -8.41
C THR A 150 13.85 -9.88 -7.99
N ARG A 151 14.32 -9.91 -6.73
CA ARG A 151 15.07 -11.05 -6.18
C ARG A 151 14.25 -12.34 -6.18
N ASN A 152 12.95 -12.26 -5.85
CA ASN A 152 12.09 -13.44 -5.70
C ASN A 152 11.29 -13.78 -6.98
N GLY A 153 11.23 -12.88 -7.95
CA GLY A 153 10.43 -13.02 -9.17
C GLY A 153 11.21 -13.47 -10.40
N LYS A 154 12.55 -13.47 -10.34
CA LYS A 154 13.44 -13.92 -11.42
C LYS A 154 14.32 -15.09 -10.93
N PRO A 155 13.85 -16.34 -11.02
CA PRO A 155 14.58 -17.51 -10.51
C PRO A 155 15.92 -17.76 -11.21
N ASP A 156 16.07 -17.31 -12.46
CA ASP A 156 17.29 -17.52 -13.26
C ASP A 156 18.34 -16.39 -13.12
N TYR A 157 18.11 -15.42 -12.23
CA TYR A 157 19.02 -14.29 -12.05
C TYR A 157 20.01 -14.58 -10.91
N GLU A 158 21.18 -15.12 -11.25
CA GLU A 158 22.28 -15.48 -10.30
C GLU A 158 22.98 -14.25 -9.65
N GLY A 159 22.53 -13.03 -9.95
CA GLY A 159 23.08 -11.83 -9.33
C GLY A 159 22.72 -11.76 -7.85
N LEU A 160 23.73 -11.62 -6.98
CA LEU A 160 23.55 -11.21 -5.59
C LEU A 160 23.07 -9.75 -5.59
N ILE A 161 21.80 -9.51 -5.91
CA ILE A 161 21.23 -8.18 -5.80
C ILE A 161 21.33 -7.85 -4.30
N ARG A 162 22.12 -6.83 -3.96
CA ARG A 162 22.22 -6.27 -2.61
C ARG A 162 21.41 -4.99 -2.59
N SER A 163 20.59 -4.81 -1.56
CA SER A 163 19.79 -3.60 -1.42
C SER A 163 20.75 -2.42 -1.38
N ASP A 164 20.47 -1.38 -2.15
CA ASP A 164 21.23 -0.13 -2.07
C ASP A 164 21.19 0.34 -0.60
N PRO A 165 22.34 0.39 0.10
CA PRO A 165 22.40 0.77 1.51
C PRO A 165 21.76 2.14 1.78
N SER A 166 21.75 3.01 0.76
CA SER A 166 21.15 4.33 0.85
C SER A 166 19.62 4.30 1.01
N ILE A 167 18.92 3.22 0.64
CA ILE A 167 17.46 3.09 0.84
C ILE A 167 17.15 3.02 2.35
N GLU A 168 17.92 2.24 3.09
CA GLU A 168 17.73 2.09 4.53
C GLU A 168 18.08 3.37 5.29
N GLU A 169 19.18 4.02 4.93
CA GLU A 169 19.55 5.32 5.50
C GLU A 169 18.43 6.35 5.29
N ARG A 170 17.83 6.40 4.09
CA ARG A 170 16.68 7.28 3.82
C ARG A 170 15.45 6.93 4.65
N ILE A 171 15.09 5.65 4.76
CA ILE A 171 13.94 5.22 5.57
C ILE A 171 14.16 5.55 7.04
N ASN A 172 15.35 5.27 7.58
CA ASN A 172 15.68 5.60 8.97
C ASN A 172 15.66 7.12 9.20
N GLY A 173 16.21 7.91 8.28
CA GLY A 173 16.16 9.37 8.33
C GLY A 173 14.72 9.92 8.34
N LEU A 174 13.83 9.37 7.51
CA LEU A 174 12.42 9.77 7.49
C LEU A 174 11.68 9.36 8.79
N TRP A 175 12.05 8.25 9.40
CA TRP A 175 11.52 7.85 10.70
C TRP A 175 11.96 8.80 11.82
N GLU A 176 13.24 9.19 11.82
CA GLU A 176 13.78 10.18 12.76
C GLU A 176 13.11 11.54 12.60
N GLU A 177 12.94 12.01 11.36
CA GLU A 177 12.22 13.24 11.02
C GLU A 177 10.80 13.22 11.59
N TYR A 178 10.05 12.14 11.37
CA TYR A 178 8.67 11.99 11.88
C TYR A 178 8.60 12.02 13.42
N ASN A 179 9.56 11.39 14.10
CA ASN A 179 9.62 11.41 15.56
C ASN A 179 10.04 12.79 16.09
N GLU A 180 10.90 13.52 15.39
CA GLU A 180 11.29 14.88 15.77
C GLU A 180 10.12 15.86 15.60
N GLU A 181 9.37 15.79 14.50
CA GLU A 181 8.16 16.60 14.30
C GLU A 181 7.14 16.39 15.44
N ALA A 182 6.91 15.12 15.82
CA ALA A 182 6.01 14.79 16.90
C ALA A 182 6.50 15.31 18.27
N ARG A 183 7.81 15.16 18.55
CA ARG A 183 8.42 15.67 19.79
C ARG A 183 8.37 17.19 19.86
N SER A 184 8.73 17.88 18.79
CA SER A 184 8.68 19.33 18.67
C SER A 184 7.26 19.88 18.85
N ALA A 185 6.25 19.14 18.40
CA ALA A 185 4.83 19.47 18.61
C ALA A 185 4.31 19.09 20.01
N GLY A 186 5.11 18.44 20.87
CA GLY A 186 4.65 17.92 22.16
C GLY A 186 3.61 16.80 22.05
N VAL A 187 3.59 16.09 20.91
CA VAL A 187 2.58 15.10 20.58
C VAL A 187 3.11 13.69 20.80
N ARG A 188 2.39 12.90 21.62
CA ARG A 188 2.68 11.48 21.81
C ARG A 188 2.11 10.66 20.64
N LEU A 189 2.95 9.88 19.97
CA LEU A 189 2.56 9.05 18.81
C LEU A 189 1.85 7.75 19.23
N GLN A 190 2.40 7.05 20.23
CA GLN A 190 1.88 5.78 20.72
C GLN A 190 2.11 5.59 22.22
N TRP A 191 1.33 4.69 22.83
CA TRP A 191 1.44 4.30 24.23
C TRP A 191 0.92 2.90 24.47
N ILE A 192 1.23 2.34 25.64
CA ILE A 192 0.73 1.04 26.09
C ILE A 192 -0.22 1.30 27.25
N LEU A 193 -1.39 0.64 27.22
CA LEU A 193 -2.38 0.65 28.29
C LEU A 193 -2.03 -0.38 29.38
N GLU A 194 -2.73 -0.33 30.52
CA GLU A 194 -2.51 -1.27 31.64
C GLU A 194 -2.74 -2.75 31.29
N ASN A 195 -3.50 -3.03 30.23
CA ASN A 195 -3.76 -4.36 29.70
C ASN A 195 -2.74 -4.81 28.63
N ASP A 196 -1.58 -4.16 28.52
CA ASP A 196 -0.56 -4.35 27.48
C ASP A 196 -1.04 -4.05 26.04
N GLU A 197 -2.18 -3.37 25.87
CA GLU A 197 -2.68 -2.99 24.55
C GLU A 197 -1.97 -1.74 24.03
N ARG A 198 -1.49 -1.81 22.79
CA ARG A 198 -0.88 -0.66 22.09
C ARG A 198 -1.97 0.27 21.58
N CYS A 199 -1.87 1.53 21.96
CA CYS A 199 -2.72 2.62 21.49
C CYS A 199 -1.91 3.63 20.67
N TYR A 200 -2.61 4.28 19.75
CA TYR A 200 -2.04 5.23 18.81
C TYR A 200 -2.82 6.53 18.86
N ARG A 201 -2.14 7.65 18.60
CA ARG A 201 -2.73 8.99 18.58
C ARG A 201 -3.99 9.04 17.72
N ASP A 202 -3.87 8.54 16.50
CA ASP A 202 -4.93 8.50 15.51
C ASP A 202 -4.66 7.37 14.49
N ALA A 203 -5.62 7.15 13.59
CA ALA A 203 -5.51 6.11 12.55
C ALA A 203 -4.36 6.37 11.57
N TYR A 204 -4.04 7.64 11.29
CA TYR A 204 -2.93 7.98 10.41
C TYR A 204 -1.59 7.63 11.07
N THR A 205 -1.40 7.92 12.36
CA THR A 205 -0.21 7.54 13.11
C THR A 205 -0.04 6.02 13.19
N ALA A 206 -1.12 5.28 13.46
CA ALA A 206 -1.08 3.81 13.41
C ALA A 206 -0.66 3.30 12.03
N PHE A 207 -1.17 3.93 10.97
CA PHE A 207 -0.82 3.58 9.60
C PHE A 207 0.66 3.82 9.29
N VAL A 208 1.18 5.00 9.64
CA VAL A 208 2.59 5.37 9.45
C VAL A 208 3.50 4.40 10.19
N ILE A 209 3.21 4.11 11.47
CA ILE A 209 3.99 3.16 12.28
C ILE A 209 3.99 1.77 11.67
N ALA A 210 2.81 1.25 11.27
CA ALA A 210 2.71 -0.05 10.64
C ALA A 210 3.62 -0.17 9.39
N TYR A 211 3.66 0.89 8.58
CA TYR A 211 4.42 0.90 7.33
C TYR A 211 5.93 1.05 7.55
N PHE A 212 6.37 1.87 8.51
CA PHE A 212 7.79 1.90 8.92
C PHE A 212 8.23 0.56 9.51
N SER A 213 7.41 -0.08 10.35
CA SER A 213 7.69 -1.44 10.85
C SER A 213 7.67 -2.47 9.72
N THR A 214 6.86 -2.26 8.69
CA THR A 214 6.87 -3.09 7.48
C THR A 214 8.18 -2.96 6.71
N ALA A 215 8.72 -1.75 6.56
CA ALA A 215 10.03 -1.53 5.95
C ALA A 215 11.15 -2.22 6.73
N ARG A 216 11.15 -2.11 8.08
CA ARG A 216 12.11 -2.81 8.95
C ARG A 216 12.05 -4.33 8.79
N LEU A 217 10.84 -4.89 8.76
CA LEU A 217 10.64 -6.32 8.53
C LEU A 217 11.16 -6.73 7.14
N LEU A 218 10.85 -5.96 6.09
CA LEU A 218 11.28 -6.25 4.73
C LEU A 218 12.81 -6.17 4.59
N LEU A 219 13.46 -5.19 5.21
CA LEU A 219 14.92 -5.09 5.28
C LEU A 219 15.56 -6.32 5.94
N ALA A 220 15.01 -6.77 7.07
CA ALA A 220 15.50 -7.97 7.76
C ALA A 220 15.38 -9.23 6.88
N VAL A 221 14.25 -9.38 6.18
CA VAL A 221 14.04 -10.48 5.22
C VAL A 221 15.06 -10.42 4.08
N LEU A 222 15.31 -9.23 3.53
CA LEU A 222 16.27 -9.04 2.43
C LEU A 222 17.71 -9.34 2.85
N ARG A 223 18.08 -8.97 4.07
CA ARG A 223 19.39 -9.27 4.67
C ARG A 223 19.57 -10.75 5.00
N MET A 224 18.50 -11.54 4.96
CA MET A 224 18.45 -12.89 5.54
C MET A 224 18.80 -12.88 7.03
N ASP A 225 18.62 -11.72 7.68
CA ASP A 225 18.90 -11.51 9.09
C ASP A 225 17.60 -11.64 9.87
N ILE A 226 16.95 -12.80 9.72
CA ILE A 226 15.68 -13.12 10.39
C ILE A 226 15.94 -13.48 11.88
N GLU A 227 17.20 -13.66 12.25
CA GLU A 227 17.66 -13.79 13.64
C GLU A 227 17.74 -12.44 14.36
N SER A 228 17.92 -11.33 13.64
CA SER A 228 17.65 -10.00 14.20
C SER A 228 16.22 -9.92 14.70
N ASN A 229 15.99 -9.14 15.76
CA ASN A 229 14.71 -9.09 16.47
C ASN A 229 13.58 -8.47 15.62
N ILE A 230 13.07 -9.22 14.65
CA ILE A 230 11.89 -8.87 13.83
C ILE A 230 10.58 -8.94 14.61
N THR A 231 10.63 -9.40 15.87
CA THR A 231 9.47 -9.53 16.76
C THR A 231 8.80 -8.18 16.96
N GLU A 232 9.57 -7.13 17.27
CA GLU A 232 9.03 -5.79 17.53
C GLU A 232 8.32 -5.21 16.29
N PRO A 233 8.92 -5.18 15.08
CA PRO A 233 8.21 -4.77 13.87
C PRO A 233 6.93 -5.57 13.61
N CYS A 234 6.93 -6.89 13.85
CA CYS A 234 5.73 -7.71 13.68
C CYS A 234 4.64 -7.35 14.71
N ASP A 235 5.00 -7.11 15.97
CA ASP A 235 4.07 -6.69 17.01
C ASP A 235 3.49 -5.30 16.74
N ASP A 236 4.29 -4.37 16.21
CA ASP A 236 3.80 -3.06 15.75
C ASP A 236 2.74 -3.21 14.66
N ILE A 237 3.01 -4.01 13.63
CA ILE A 237 2.07 -4.23 12.52
C ILE A 237 0.76 -4.83 13.04
N LEU A 238 0.84 -5.83 13.93
CA LEU A 238 -0.33 -6.48 14.51
C LEU A 238 -1.11 -5.54 15.44
N GLY A 239 -0.42 -4.75 16.26
CA GLY A 239 -1.03 -3.74 17.13
C GLY A 239 -1.73 -2.64 16.34
N CYS A 240 -1.09 -2.12 15.29
CA CYS A 240 -1.70 -1.14 14.40
C CYS A 240 -2.93 -1.73 13.70
N SER A 241 -2.86 -2.99 13.25
CA SER A 241 -4.00 -3.68 12.64
C SER A 241 -5.18 -3.80 13.59
N ALA A 242 -4.93 -4.17 14.85
CA ALA A 242 -5.95 -4.26 15.89
C ALA A 242 -6.62 -2.91 16.12
N PHE A 243 -5.82 -1.86 16.31
CA PHE A 243 -6.32 -0.50 16.52
C PHE A 243 -7.16 -0.01 15.33
N LEU A 244 -6.66 -0.18 14.10
CA LEU A 244 -7.35 0.26 12.88
C LEU A 244 -8.67 -0.49 12.66
N ALA A 245 -8.75 -1.77 13.02
CA ALA A 245 -9.98 -2.55 12.94
C ALA A 245 -11.12 -1.95 13.78
N THR A 246 -10.80 -1.36 14.96
CA THR A 246 -11.82 -0.70 15.82
C THR A 246 -12.40 0.58 15.21
N ARG A 247 -11.73 1.18 14.22
CA ARG A 247 -12.11 2.48 13.64
C ARG A 247 -12.98 2.35 12.38
N ASN A 248 -13.17 1.14 11.86
CA ASN A 248 -13.98 0.84 10.66
C ASN A 248 -13.60 1.71 9.44
N ILE A 249 -12.30 1.84 9.18
CA ILE A 249 -11.74 2.62 8.07
C ILE A 249 -11.41 1.66 6.92
N GLY A 250 -12.29 1.59 5.90
CA GLY A 250 -12.16 0.60 4.82
C GLY A 250 -10.84 0.63 4.05
N CYS A 251 -10.27 1.81 3.77
CA CYS A 251 -8.96 1.92 3.11
C CYS A 251 -7.80 1.47 4.00
N ALA A 252 -7.94 1.61 5.32
CA ALA A 252 -6.93 1.11 6.24
C ALA A 252 -6.87 -0.42 6.15
N CYS A 253 -8.03 -1.10 6.15
CA CYS A 253 -8.10 -2.55 5.93
C CYS A 253 -7.43 -2.96 4.61
N LEU A 254 -7.76 -2.26 3.51
CA LEU A 254 -7.18 -2.51 2.18
C LEU A 254 -5.65 -2.42 2.19
N ARG A 255 -5.10 -1.40 2.85
CA ARG A 255 -3.66 -1.17 2.88
C ARG A 255 -2.94 -2.13 3.84
N MET A 256 -3.61 -2.60 4.90
CA MET A 256 -3.03 -3.56 5.84
C MET A 256 -2.79 -4.97 5.27
N PHE A 257 -3.32 -5.30 4.09
CA PHE A 257 -3.00 -6.55 3.39
C PHE A 257 -1.50 -6.73 3.14
N PHE A 258 -0.78 -5.67 2.75
CA PHE A 258 0.66 -5.73 2.52
C PHE A 258 1.46 -6.04 3.80
N PRO A 259 1.37 -5.23 4.88
CA PRO A 259 2.03 -5.51 6.15
C PRO A 259 1.67 -6.88 6.74
N LEU A 260 0.39 -7.24 6.76
CA LEU A 260 -0.07 -8.51 7.36
C LEU A 260 0.42 -9.72 6.56
N THR A 261 0.49 -9.62 5.23
CA THR A 261 1.04 -10.70 4.40
C THR A 261 2.52 -10.91 4.69
N LEU A 262 3.30 -9.82 4.87
CA LEU A 262 4.70 -9.92 5.27
C LEU A 262 4.86 -10.62 6.63
N VAL A 263 4.09 -10.22 7.65
CA VAL A 263 4.14 -10.85 8.98
C VAL A 263 3.76 -12.34 8.89
N ALA A 264 2.69 -12.66 8.17
CA ALA A 264 2.20 -14.04 8.02
C ALA A 264 3.24 -14.95 7.35
N ARG A 265 4.02 -14.43 6.40
CA ARG A 265 5.04 -15.20 5.66
C ARG A 265 6.38 -15.29 6.39
N PHE A 266 6.83 -14.20 7.01
CA PHE A 266 8.24 -14.06 7.40
C PHE A 266 8.48 -13.92 8.91
N SER A 267 7.45 -13.71 9.74
CA SER A 267 7.66 -13.71 11.19
C SER A 267 8.22 -15.05 11.67
N THR A 268 9.17 -15.03 12.58
CA THR A 268 9.73 -16.23 13.24
C THR A 268 8.78 -16.82 14.27
N SER A 269 7.88 -16.01 14.83
CA SER A 269 6.92 -16.42 15.86
C SER A 269 5.66 -17.05 15.25
N PRO A 270 5.35 -18.34 15.54
CA PRO A 270 4.10 -18.96 15.11
C PRO A 270 2.86 -18.19 15.60
N ARG A 271 2.94 -17.55 16.78
CA ARG A 271 1.86 -16.73 17.34
C ARG A 271 1.58 -15.52 16.45
N GLN A 272 2.62 -14.80 16.03
CA GLN A 272 2.49 -13.62 15.17
C GLN A 272 2.01 -14.02 13.77
N ARG A 273 2.59 -15.07 13.17
CA ARG A 273 2.11 -15.61 11.88
C ARG A 273 0.63 -15.98 11.93
N GLY A 274 0.23 -16.70 12.98
CA GLY A 274 -1.16 -17.10 13.19
C GLY A 274 -2.10 -15.91 13.41
N ALA A 275 -1.66 -14.86 14.12
CA ALA A 275 -2.43 -13.64 14.31
C ALA A 275 -2.63 -12.89 12.99
N ALA A 276 -1.58 -12.70 12.20
CA ALA A 276 -1.68 -12.06 10.89
C ALA A 276 -2.60 -12.85 9.94
N PHE A 277 -2.46 -14.18 9.91
CA PHE A 277 -3.32 -15.05 9.12
C PHE A 277 -4.80 -14.94 9.52
N ARG A 278 -5.11 -14.80 10.82
CA ARG A 278 -6.49 -14.58 11.29
C ARG A 278 -7.08 -13.26 10.80
N TYR A 279 -6.32 -12.18 10.75
CA TYR A 279 -6.79 -10.93 10.14
C TYR A 279 -7.12 -11.11 8.65
N LEU A 280 -6.18 -11.67 7.89
CA LEU A 280 -6.36 -11.92 6.46
C LEU A 280 -7.57 -12.83 6.17
N SER A 281 -7.77 -13.85 7.01
CA SER A 281 -8.88 -14.81 6.88
C SER A 281 -10.21 -14.26 7.37
N GLY A 282 -10.22 -13.40 8.41
CA GLY A 282 -11.43 -12.77 8.92
C GLY A 282 -12.14 -11.95 7.85
N TRP A 283 -11.38 -11.34 6.94
CA TRP A 283 -11.90 -10.56 5.82
C TRP A 283 -12.48 -11.40 4.67
N LEU A 284 -12.37 -12.73 4.69
CA LEU A 284 -13.09 -13.59 3.75
C LEU A 284 -14.61 -13.50 3.91
N GLN A 285 -15.09 -13.19 5.11
CA GLN A 285 -16.51 -13.03 5.39
C GLN A 285 -17.01 -11.63 4.98
N ASP A 286 -16.11 -10.69 4.69
CA ASP A 286 -16.45 -9.40 4.13
C ASP A 286 -16.49 -9.51 2.61
N ALA A 287 -17.69 -9.36 2.05
CA ALA A 287 -17.91 -9.40 0.61
C ALA A 287 -17.01 -8.42 -0.15
N THR A 288 -16.51 -7.35 0.50
CA THR A 288 -15.64 -6.31 -0.06
C THR A 288 -14.19 -6.75 -0.22
N PHE A 289 -13.69 -7.63 0.66
CA PHE A 289 -12.26 -7.98 0.71
C PHE A 289 -12.00 -9.45 0.41
N THR A 290 -13.05 -10.23 0.14
CA THR A 290 -12.97 -11.67 -0.11
C THR A 290 -11.90 -12.02 -1.14
N GLY A 291 -11.84 -11.27 -2.24
CA GLY A 291 -10.87 -11.48 -3.31
C GLY A 291 -9.41 -11.31 -2.87
N LEU A 292 -9.10 -10.17 -2.26
CA LEU A 292 -7.78 -9.90 -1.69
C LEU A 292 -7.39 -10.90 -0.59
N SER A 293 -8.33 -11.32 0.25
CA SER A 293 -8.11 -12.36 1.25
C SER A 293 -7.72 -13.69 0.62
N ILE A 294 -8.36 -14.12 -0.47
CA ILE A 294 -7.97 -15.32 -1.21
C ILE A 294 -6.53 -15.18 -1.74
N VAL A 295 -6.24 -14.04 -2.38
CA VAL A 295 -4.90 -13.72 -2.92
C VAL A 295 -3.85 -13.80 -1.81
N ALA A 296 -4.08 -13.14 -0.67
CA ALA A 296 -3.15 -13.11 0.45
C ALA A 296 -2.96 -14.50 1.08
N ILE A 297 -4.04 -15.22 1.37
CA ILE A 297 -4.01 -16.55 2.01
C ILE A 297 -3.26 -17.56 1.15
N ARG A 298 -3.52 -17.60 -0.17
CA ARG A 298 -2.80 -18.47 -1.11
C ARG A 298 -1.31 -18.13 -1.16
N SER A 299 -0.94 -16.87 -0.98
CA SER A 299 0.47 -16.46 -0.95
C SER A 299 1.18 -16.93 0.33
N VAL A 300 0.46 -16.98 1.46
CA VAL A 300 0.99 -17.43 2.75
C VAL A 300 1.03 -18.96 2.82
N ASN A 301 0.02 -19.63 2.26
CA ASN A 301 -0.10 -21.07 2.23
C ASN A 301 -0.59 -21.50 0.83
N PRO A 302 0.33 -21.85 -0.09
CA PRO A 302 0.01 -22.25 -1.46
C PRO A 302 -0.91 -23.47 -1.57
N TYR A 303 -0.97 -24.29 -0.51
CA TYR A 303 -1.80 -25.50 -0.44
C TYR A 303 -3.12 -25.27 0.30
N SER A 304 -3.43 -24.02 0.70
CA SER A 304 -4.70 -23.69 1.34
C SER A 304 -5.84 -23.86 0.33
N PRO A 305 -6.88 -24.67 0.63
CA PRO A 305 -8.08 -24.79 -0.20
C PRO A 305 -8.94 -23.55 -0.03
N ALA A 306 -8.46 -22.39 -0.47
CA ALA A 306 -9.27 -21.17 -0.58
C ALA A 306 -10.21 -21.36 -1.78
N LYS A 307 -11.34 -22.04 -1.51
CA LYS A 307 -12.52 -22.33 -2.34
C LYS A 307 -12.46 -21.77 -3.76
N GLU A 308 -11.92 -22.57 -4.68
CA GLU A 308 -12.16 -22.38 -6.12
C GLU A 308 -13.49 -23.05 -6.54
N ASP A 309 -13.91 -24.10 -5.82
CA ASP A 309 -15.02 -24.96 -6.25
C ASP A 309 -16.42 -24.54 -5.76
N SER A 310 -16.57 -23.39 -5.11
CA SER A 310 -17.88 -22.97 -4.56
C SER A 310 -18.47 -21.71 -5.17
N LEU A 311 -17.78 -21.08 -6.13
CA LEU A 311 -18.25 -19.87 -6.81
C LEU A 311 -18.62 -20.11 -8.29
N LEU A 312 -18.71 -21.38 -8.70
CA LEU A 312 -19.17 -21.82 -10.04
C LEU A 312 -20.59 -22.44 -10.01
N LEU A 313 -21.44 -22.05 -9.06
CA LEU A 313 -22.88 -22.33 -9.10
C LEU A 313 -23.69 -21.04 -8.92
#